data_AF-A0A1H9IAH2-F1
#
_entry.id   AF-A0A1H9IAH2-F1
#
_cell.length_a   1.000
_cell.length_b   1.000
_cell.length_c   1.000
_cell.angle_alpha   90.00
_cell.angle_beta   90.00
_cell.angle_gamma   90.00
#
_symmetry.space_group_name_H-M   'P 1'
#
loop_
_entity.id
_entity.type
_entity.pdbx_description
1 polymer ?
#
loop_
_entity_poly.entity_id
_entity_poly.type
_entity_poly.pdbx_seq_one_letter_code
_entity_poly.pdbx_strand_id
1 'polypeptide(L)' 'MAETGPEYLVWSTEHRAWWKPDCVSYTYRLDDAGRYTRELALLICSGAHGGWREGEVPSELPVQLEDALTAAGQEAPRHG' A
#
# COMPACT_ATOMS: atom_id res chain seq x y z
N MET A 1 26.54 -5.66 -0.71
CA MET A 1 25.41 -5.99 -1.58
C MET A 1 24.19 -5.98 -0.68
N ALA A 2 23.44 -4.87 -0.63
CA ALA A 2 22.22 -4.85 0.15
C ALA A 2 21.20 -5.64 -0.65
N GLU A 3 20.79 -6.80 -0.15
CA GLU A 3 19.61 -7.50 -0.65
C GLU A 3 18.43 -6.59 -0.33
N THR A 4 18.05 -5.74 -1.28
CA THR A 4 16.83 -4.93 -1.19
C THR A 4 15.68 -5.91 -1.33
N GLY A 5 15.26 -6.49 -0.19
CA GLY A 5 14.06 -7.32 -0.14
C GLY A 5 12.85 -6.57 -0.72
N PRO A 6 11.77 -7.28 -1.04
CA PRO A 6 10.60 -6.68 -1.69
C PRO A 6 10.11 -5.47 -0.89
N GLU A 7 10.01 -4.33 -1.56
CA GLU A 7 9.47 -3.09 -1.01
C GLU A 7 7.94 -3.15 -1.02
N TYR A 8 7.32 -2.78 0.08
CA TYR A 8 5.87 -2.73 0.24
C TYR A 8 5.39 -1.30 0.41
N LEU A 9 4.20 -1.04 -0.11
CA LEU A 9 3.41 0.16 0.07
C LEU A 9 2.20 -0.20 0.94
N VAL A 10 1.62 0.79 1.60
CA VAL A 10 0.34 0.62 2.30
C VAL A 10 -0.73 1.42 1.57
N TRP A 11 -1.76 0.74 1.07
CA TRP A 11 -2.93 1.33 0.45
C TRP A 11 -4.03 1.52 1.49
N SER A 12 -4.51 2.74 1.70
CA SER A 12 -5.74 2.96 2.45
C SER A 12 -6.95 2.88 1.52
N THR A 13 -7.82 1.89 1.74
CA THR A 13 -9.06 1.72 1.00
C THR A 13 -10.07 2.83 1.31
N GLU A 14 -10.07 3.34 2.55
CA GLU A 14 -10.92 4.45 3.01
C GLU A 14 -10.59 5.76 2.29
N HIS A 15 -9.30 6.13 2.24
CA HIS A 15 -8.83 7.36 1.60
C HIS A 15 -8.52 7.22 0.11
N ARG A 16 -8.51 5.98 -0.40
CA ARG A 16 -8.11 5.64 -1.78
C ARG A 16 -6.76 6.24 -2.15
N ALA A 17 -5.79 6.09 -1.24
CA ALA A 17 -4.49 6.72 -1.33
C ALA A 17 -3.42 5.87 -0.64
N TRP A 18 -2.16 6.10 -1.02
CA TRP A 18 -0.99 5.48 -0.43
C TRP A 18 -0.57 6.20 0.84
N TRP A 19 -0.07 5.47 1.83
CA TRP A 19 0.60 6.07 2.98
C TRP A 19 1.89 6.74 2.53
N LYS A 20 2.11 8.00 2.93
CA LYS A 20 3.38 8.70 2.78
C LYS A 20 4.43 8.12 3.72
N PRO A 21 5.74 8.35 3.47
CA PRO A 21 6.76 8.09 4.47
C PRO A 21 6.39 8.78 5.81
N ASP A 22 6.74 8.15 6.93
CA ASP A 22 6.39 8.54 8.31
C ASP A 22 4.96 8.25 8.78
N CYS A 23 4.11 7.63 7.98
CA CYS A 23 2.79 7.17 8.45
C CYS A 23 1.84 8.29 8.95
N VAL A 24 2.08 9.55 8.56
CA VAL A 24 1.32 10.72 9.06
C VAL A 24 0.38 11.30 7.99
N SER A 25 0.44 10.84 6.75
CA SER A 25 -0.30 11.44 5.64
C SER A 25 -0.49 10.48 4.47
N TYR A 26 -1.36 10.85 3.53
CA TYR A 26 -1.66 10.08 2.33
C TYR A 26 -1.23 10.80 1.05
N THR A 27 -0.94 10.05 -0.01
CA THR A 27 -0.61 10.53 -1.35
C THR A 27 -1.23 9.66 -2.43
N TYR A 28 -1.58 10.25 -3.56
CA TYR A 28 -2.06 9.52 -4.74
C TYR A 28 -0.92 9.09 -5.68
N ARG A 29 0.29 9.60 -5.44
CA ARG A 29 1.46 9.36 -6.29
C ARG A 29 2.32 8.24 -5.69
N LEU A 30 2.60 7.22 -6.48
CA LEU A 30 3.48 6.11 -6.08
C LEU A 30 4.91 6.58 -5.75
N ASP A 31 5.38 7.63 -6.41
CA ASP A 31 6.71 8.21 -6.16
C ASP A 31 6.84 8.84 -4.78
N ASP A 32 5.76 9.48 -4.31
CA ASP A 32 5.67 10.09 -2.97
C ASP A 32 5.27 9.09 -1.87
N ALA A 33 4.96 7.84 -2.25
CA ALA A 33 4.47 6.83 -1.32
C ALA A 33 5.61 6.28 -0.44
N GLY A 34 5.29 6.03 0.82
CA GLY A 34 6.20 5.45 1.79
C GLY A 34 6.51 4.00 1.43
N ARG A 35 7.79 3.64 1.49
CA ARG A 35 8.27 2.29 1.22
C ARG A 35 8.62 1.61 2.53
N TYR A 36 8.03 0.44 2.73
CA TYR A 36 8.09 -0.31 3.96
C TYR A 36 8.61 -1.72 3.69
N THR A 37 9.22 -2.32 4.71
CA THR A 37 9.42 -3.78 4.68
C THR A 37 8.07 -4.48 4.81
N ARG A 38 8.00 -5.75 4.40
CA ARG A 38 6.80 -6.58 4.56
C ARG A 38 6.27 -6.55 6.00
N GLU A 39 7.18 -6.70 6.97
CA GLU A 39 6.84 -6.75 8.40
C GLU A 39 6.25 -5.42 8.88
N LEU A 40 6.84 -4.30 8.47
CA LEU A 40 6.37 -2.97 8.85
C LEU A 40 5.02 -2.65 8.19
N ALA A 41 4.84 -3.01 6.91
CA ALA A 41 3.55 -2.84 6.22
C ALA A 41 2.43 -3.65 6.90
N LEU A 42 2.71 -4.90 7.29
CA LEU A 42 1.75 -5.72 8.05
C LEU A 42 1.46 -5.15 9.44
N LEU A 43 2.48 -4.63 10.13
CA LEU A 43 2.30 -3.98 11.43
C LEU A 43 1.37 -2.76 11.33
N ILE A 44 1.58 -1.92 10.31
CA ILE A 44 0.71 -0.76 10.03
C ILE A 44 -0.72 -1.24 9.78
N CYS A 45 -0.92 -2.24 8.91
CA CYS A 45 -2.25 -2.76 8.59
C CYS A 45 -2.93 -3.46 9.78
N SER A 46 -2.17 -4.07 10.68
CA SER A 46 -2.71 -4.68 11.90
C SER A 46 -3.02 -3.66 13.00
N GLY A 47 -2.32 -2.52 13.02
CA GLY A 47 -2.46 -1.49 14.03
C GLY A 47 -3.52 -0.43 13.69
N ALA A 48 -3.79 -0.22 12.41
CA ALA A 48 -4.86 0.65 11.97
C ALA A 48 -6.22 0.07 12.39
N HIS A 49 -6.98 0.85 13.16
CA HIS A 49 -8.37 0.56 13.54
C HIS A 49 -8.65 -0.73 14.34
N GLY A 50 -7.67 -1.26 15.09
CA GLY A 50 -7.89 -2.40 15.98
C GLY A 50 -7.88 -3.76 15.27
N GLY A 51 -7.30 -3.82 14.08
CA GLY A 51 -7.08 -5.03 13.30
C GLY A 51 -8.20 -5.34 12.31
N TRP A 52 -7.92 -6.28 11.41
CA TRP A 52 -8.90 -6.74 10.44
C TRP A 52 -9.96 -7.62 11.11
N ARG A 53 -11.23 -7.26 10.95
CA ARG A 53 -12.38 -8.05 11.39
C ARG A 53 -12.94 -8.85 10.22
N GLU A 54 -13.22 -10.13 10.46
CA GLU A 54 -13.86 -11.00 9.47
C GLU A 54 -15.19 -10.39 9.00
N GLY A 55 -15.35 -10.27 7.68
CA GLY A 55 -16.53 -9.68 7.04
C GLY A 55 -16.43 -8.18 6.77
N GLU A 56 -15.42 -7.48 7.29
CA GLU A 56 -15.16 -6.07 6.99
C GLU A 56 -14.07 -5.93 5.93
N VAL A 57 -14.21 -4.92 5.07
CA VAL A 57 -13.15 -4.57 4.11
C VAL A 57 -12.00 -3.95 4.92
N PRO A 58 -10.78 -4.49 4.82
CA PRO A 58 -9.64 -3.92 5.52
C PRO A 58 -9.42 -2.47 5.08
N SER A 59 -9.25 -1.58 6.05
CA SER A 59 -9.03 -0.15 5.82
C SER A 59 -7.66 0.11 5.19
N GLU A 60 -6.71 -0.80 5.41
CA GLU A 60 -5.34 -0.73 4.94
C GLU A 60 -4.89 -2.09 4.39
N LEU A 61 -4.20 -2.05 3.25
CA LEU A 61 -3.69 -3.23 2.57
C LEU A 61 -2.19 -3.08 2.28
N PRO A 62 -1.36 -4.06 2.64
CA PRO A 62 0.02 -4.10 2.19
C PRO A 62 0.04 -4.53 0.72
N VAL A 63 0.69 -3.73 -0.12
CA VAL A 63 0.82 -3.99 -1.57
C VAL A 63 2.29 -4.01 -1.92
N GLN A 64 2.76 -5.02 -2.63
CA GLN A 64 4.15 -5.05 -3.12
C GLN A 64 4.34 -3.95 -4.17
N LEU A 65 5.48 -3.26 -4.11
CA LEU A 65 5.79 -2.14 -5.01
C LEU A 65 5.69 -2.56 -6.49
N GLU A 66 6.17 -3.74 -6.83
CA GLU A 66 6.13 -4.27 -8.21
C GLU A 66 4.70 -4.44 -8.73
N ASP A 67 3.79 -4.97 -7.90
CA ASP A 67 2.38 -5.10 -8.24
C ASP A 67 1.70 -3.74 -8.38
N ALA A 68 2.01 -2.80 -7.47
CA ALA A 68 1.48 -1.45 -7.53
C ALA A 68 1.93 -0.70 -8.80
N LEU A 69 3.21 -0.82 -9.16
CA LEU A 69 3.74 -0.26 -10.40
C LEU A 69 3.13 -0.91 -11.64
N THR A 70 2.94 -2.23 -11.63
CA THR A 70 2.28 -2.96 -12.71
C THR A 70 0.83 -2.48 -12.88
N ALA A 71 0.08 -2.38 -11.78
CA ALA A 71 -1.30 -1.89 -11.81
C ALA A 71 -1.40 -0.42 -12.24
N ALA A 72 -0.49 0.45 -11.80
CA ALA A 72 -0.47 1.86 -12.20
C ALA A 72 0.00 2.08 -13.64
N GLY A 73 0.87 1.20 -14.15
CA GLY A 73 1.31 1.19 -15.55
C GLY A 73 0.29 0.55 -16.50
N GLN A 74 -0.72 -0.16 -15.98
CA GLN A 74 -1.86 -0.65 -16.74
C GLN A 74 -3.04 0.33 -16.60
N GLU A 75 -2.97 1.45 -17.30
CA GLU A 75 -4.15 1.88 -18.06
C GLU A 75 -4.42 0.83 -19.15
N ALA A 76 -4.95 -0.33 -18.77
CA ALA A 76 -5.43 -1.30 -19.75
C ALA A 76 -6.60 -0.63 -20.52
N PRO A 77 -6.62 -0.73 -21.86
CA PRO A 77 -7.57 0.01 -22.68
C PRO A 77 -8.99 -0.30 -22.25
N ARG A 78 -9.78 0.77 -22.06
CA ARG A 78 -11.23 0.69 -21.94
C ARG A 78 -11.73 0.05 -23.24
N HIS A 79 -11.95 -1.26 -23.23
CA HIS A 79 -12.59 -1.92 -24.35
C HIS A 79 -14.03 -1.40 -24.38
N GLY A 80 -14.32 -0.58 -25.39
CA GLY A 80 -15.65 -0.10 -25.70
C GLY A 80 -16.50 -1.14 -26.41
#